data_AF-A0A916YLP4-F1
#
_entry.id   AF-A0A916YLP4-F1
#
_cell.length_a   1.000
_cell.length_b   1.000
_cell.length_c   1.000
_cell.angle_alpha   90.00
_cell.angle_beta   90.00
_cell.angle_gamma   90.00
#
_symmetry.space_group_name_H-M   'P 1'
#
loop_
_entity.id
_entity.type
_entity.pdbx_description
1 polymer ?
#
loop_
_entity_poly.entity_id
_entity_poly.type
_entity_poly.pdbx_seq_one_letter_code
_entity_poly.pdbx_strand_id
1 'polypeptide(L)'
;MAATFILATVLAAGAPAAADSVDVAYDAMMQGKHEVAIEKLEGTDDAARLINLGAAYAAEGRVLDARAAYEKAAFAERYELETADGQWVDSRVLARQALASLDRPYLDTRMAKAD
;
A
#
# COMPACT_ATOMS: atom_id res chain seq x y z
N MET A 1 -10.01 10.08 5.01
CA MET A 1 -9.06 9.36 4.15
C MET A 1 -9.49 7.91 4.12
N ALA A 2 -9.97 7.40 2.98
CA ALA A 2 -10.20 5.97 2.84
C ALA A 2 -8.81 5.35 2.61
N ALA A 3 -8.28 4.67 3.63
CA ALA A 3 -7.05 3.91 3.49
C ALA A 3 -7.36 2.71 2.57
N THR A 4 -6.86 2.75 1.35
CA THR A 4 -6.94 1.63 0.41
C THR A 4 -6.03 0.53 0.93
N PHE A 5 -6.58 -0.43 1.67
CA PHE A 5 -5.85 -1.61 2.11
C PHE A 5 -5.87 -2.66 0.98
N ILE A 6 -4.75 -3.35 0.81
CA ILE A 6 -4.64 -4.49 -0.11
C ILE A 6 -4.73 -5.76 0.71
N LEU A 7 -5.65 -6.65 0.34
CA LEU A 7 -5.63 -8.04 0.77
C LEU A 7 -4.88 -8.82 -0.31
N ALA A 8 -3.56 -8.91 -0.21
CA ALA A 8 -2.78 -9.62 -1.21
C ALA A 8 -3.01 -11.14 -1.09
N THR A 9 -4.02 -11.66 -1.77
CA THR A 9 -4.02 -13.07 -2.19
C THR A 9 -3.38 -13.14 -3.58
N VAL A 10 -2.43 -14.05 -3.77
CA VAL A 10 -1.89 -14.35 -5.11
C VAL A 10 -2.57 -15.62 -5.58
N LEU A 11 -3.49 -15.53 -6.53
CA LEU A 11 -4.03 -16.71 -7.23
C LEU A 11 -3.24 -16.93 -8.52
N ALA A 12 -2.20 -17.76 -8.44
CA ALA A 12 -1.57 -18.31 -9.63
C ALA A 12 -2.57 -19.25 -10.32
N ALA A 13 -2.93 -18.94 -11.57
CA ALA A 13 -3.87 -19.74 -12.35
C ALA A 13 -3.34 -21.17 -12.56
N GLY A 14 -3.91 -22.12 -11.82
CA GLY A 14 -3.90 -23.54 -12.17
C GLY A 14 -2.83 -24.43 -11.51
N ALA A 15 -2.85 -24.56 -10.18
CA ALA A 15 -2.48 -25.76 -9.41
C ALA A 15 -2.72 -25.48 -7.92
N PRO A 16 -3.02 -26.49 -7.05
CA PRO A 16 -2.98 -26.32 -5.61
C PRO A 16 -1.50 -26.32 -5.17
N ALA A 17 -0.74 -25.32 -5.62
CA ALA A 17 0.48 -24.94 -4.94
C ALA A 17 0.02 -24.06 -3.77
N ALA A 18 0.52 -24.35 -2.57
CA ALA A 18 0.41 -23.42 -1.46
C ALA A 18 0.83 -22.03 -1.97
N ALA A 19 -0.13 -21.13 -2.16
CA ALA A 19 0.17 -19.76 -2.49
C ALA A 19 1.01 -19.25 -1.33
N ASP A 20 2.29 -18.96 -1.59
CA ASP A 20 3.13 -18.26 -0.62
C ASP A 20 2.42 -16.93 -0.34
N SER A 21 1.70 -16.90 0.78
CA SER A 21 1.02 -15.70 1.24
C SER A 21 2.11 -14.71 1.62
N VAL A 22 2.32 -13.70 0.79
CA VAL A 22 3.22 -12.60 1.11
C VAL A 22 2.74 -11.98 2.43
N ASP A 23 3.59 -11.93 3.45
CA ASP A 23 3.24 -11.25 4.71
C ASP A 23 3.16 -9.75 4.44
N VAL A 24 1.93 -9.27 4.32
CA VAL A 24 1.59 -7.88 4.02
C VAL A 24 1.13 -7.09 5.26
N ALA A 25 1.42 -7.60 6.47
CA ALA A 25 1.10 -6.99 7.77
C ALA A 25 -0.38 -6.60 7.95
N TYR A 26 -1.29 -7.37 7.34
CA TYR A 26 -2.74 -7.12 7.33
C TYR A 26 -3.31 -6.88 8.74
N ASP A 27 -3.02 -7.78 9.69
CA ASP A 27 -3.55 -7.69 11.05
C ASP A 27 -3.11 -6.41 11.78
N ALA A 28 -1.85 -6.00 11.59
CA ALA A 28 -1.31 -4.79 12.22
C ALA A 28 -1.98 -3.53 11.63
N MET A 29 -2.15 -3.51 10.31
CA MET A 29 -2.82 -2.43 9.59
C MET A 29 -4.29 -2.29 9.99
N MET A 30 -5.03 -3.41 10.11
CA MET A 30 -6.44 -3.42 10.53
C MET A 30 -6.61 -2.99 11.99
N GLN A 31 -5.61 -3.20 12.84
CA GLN A 31 -5.60 -2.78 14.24
C GLN A 31 -5.09 -1.35 14.45
N GLY A 32 -4.74 -0.62 13.39
CA GLY A 32 -4.15 0.72 13.49
C GLY A 32 -2.73 0.75 14.07
N LYS A 33 -2.04 -0.41 14.12
CA LYS A 33 -0.68 -0.55 14.65
C LYS A 33 0.33 -0.29 13.54
N HIS A 34 0.34 0.94 13.01
CA HIS A 34 1.11 1.26 11.81
C HIS A 34 2.63 1.19 12.03
N GLU A 35 3.15 1.56 13.20
CA GLU A 35 4.57 1.36 13.55
C GLU A 35 4.97 -0.14 13.47
N VAL A 36 4.15 -1.03 14.01
CA VAL A 36 4.37 -2.49 13.93
C VAL A 36 4.30 -2.98 12.48
N ALA A 37 3.41 -2.40 11.67
CA ALA A 37 3.33 -2.72 10.25
C ALA A 37 4.58 -2.26 9.49
N ILE A 38 5.11 -1.07 9.80
CA ILE A 38 6.35 -0.53 9.23
C ILE A 38 7.51 -1.49 9.53
N GLU A 39 7.72 -1.85 10.79
CA GLU A 39 8.79 -2.77 11.20
C GLU A 39 8.73 -4.11 10.46
N LYS A 40 7.53 -4.63 10.21
CA LYS A 40 7.32 -5.88 9.46
C LYS A 40 7.54 -5.74 7.96
N LEU A 41 7.29 -4.57 7.38
CA LEU A 41 7.26 -4.38 5.93
C LEU A 41 8.55 -3.75 5.38
N GLU A 42 9.42 -3.21 6.23
CA GLU A 42 10.72 -2.68 5.83
C GLU A 42 11.65 -3.75 5.23
N GLY A 43 12.65 -3.31 4.46
CA GLY A 43 13.70 -4.19 3.91
C GLY A 43 13.28 -5.09 2.74
N THR A 44 12.13 -4.84 2.12
CA THR A 44 11.61 -5.63 0.99
C THR A 44 11.62 -4.87 -0.33
N ASP A 45 11.63 -5.61 -1.44
CA ASP A 45 11.44 -5.13 -2.82
C ASP A 45 10.10 -5.60 -3.42
N ASP A 46 9.29 -6.34 -2.65
CA ASP A 46 8.00 -6.86 -3.11
C ASP A 46 6.96 -5.74 -3.27
N ALA A 47 6.23 -5.75 -4.38
CA ALA A 47 5.30 -4.68 -4.73
C ALA A 47 4.15 -4.55 -3.72
N ALA A 48 3.54 -5.66 -3.29
CA ALA A 48 2.44 -5.63 -2.31
C ALA A 48 2.90 -5.06 -0.97
N ARG A 49 4.05 -5.54 -0.47
CA ARG A 49 4.61 -5.05 0.79
C ARG A 49 5.01 -3.59 0.74
N LEU A 50 5.59 -3.14 -0.38
CA LEU A 50 5.94 -1.73 -0.56
C LEU A 50 4.71 -0.83 -0.61
N ILE A 51 3.61 -1.27 -1.24
CA ILE A 51 2.36 -0.51 -1.22
C ILE A 51 1.81 -0.43 0.22
N ASN A 52 1.78 -1.54 0.95
CA ASN A 52 1.32 -1.52 2.34
C ASN A 52 2.26 -0.73 3.26
N LEU A 53 3.56 -0.73 3.00
CA LEU A 53 4.54 0.10 3.72
C LEU A 53 4.26 1.59 3.48
N GLY A 54 4.00 1.96 2.23
CA GLY A 54 3.59 3.32 1.88
C GLY A 54 2.29 3.75 2.58
N ALA A 55 1.33 2.84 2.71
CA ALA A 55 0.08 3.11 3.42
C ALA A 55 0.30 3.29 4.93
N ALA A 56 1.16 2.48 5.54
CA ALA A 56 1.52 2.61 6.95
C ALA A 56 2.27 3.94 7.22
N TYR A 57 3.22 4.31 6.36
CA TYR A 57 3.89 5.61 6.45
C TYR A 57 2.92 6.79 6.27
N ALA A 58 1.99 6.70 5.33
CA ALA A 58 1.00 7.74 5.11
C ALA A 58 0.08 7.92 6.33
N ALA A 59 -0.32 6.83 6.99
CA ALA A 59 -1.14 6.84 8.19
C ALA A 59 -0.43 7.53 9.38
N GLU A 60 0.89 7.35 9.51
CA GLU A 60 1.74 8.04 10.50
C GLU A 60 2.11 9.48 10.11
N GLY A 61 1.61 9.99 8.97
CA GLY A 61 1.95 11.33 8.48
C GLY A 61 3.37 11.45 7.89
N ARG A 62 4.08 10.33 7.71
CA ARG A 62 5.42 10.24 7.10
C ARG A 62 5.33 10.28 5.57
N VAL A 63 4.86 11.41 5.03
CA VAL A 63 4.49 11.54 3.60
C VAL A 63 5.67 11.29 2.65
N LEU A 64 6.89 11.71 3.01
CA LEU A 64 8.07 11.49 2.16
C LEU A 64 8.44 10.02 2.07
N ASP A 65 8.37 9.30 3.19
CA ASP A 65 8.64 7.86 3.24
C ASP A 65 7.55 7.09 2.49
N ALA A 66 6.30 7.51 2.62
CA ALA A 66 5.18 6.96 1.85
C ALA A 66 5.40 7.11 0.35
N ARG A 67 5.80 8.31 -0.11
CA ARG A 67 6.13 8.57 -1.52
C ARG A 67 7.24 7.64 -1.99
N ALA A 68 8.34 7.54 -1.25
CA ALA A 68 9.47 6.70 -1.62
C ALA A 68 9.08 5.22 -1.76
N ALA A 69 8.26 4.71 -0.84
CA ALA A 69 7.76 3.33 -0.89
C ALA A 69 6.89 3.08 -2.13
N TYR A 70 5.94 3.97 -2.44
CA TYR A 70 5.10 3.82 -3.61
C TYR A 70 5.85 4.01 -4.93
N GLU A 71 6.83 4.92 -5.00
CA GLU A 71 7.71 5.06 -6.16
C GLU A 71 8.47 3.76 -6.42
N LYS A 72 9.04 3.16 -5.38
CA LYS A 72 9.72 1.87 -5.47
C LYS A 72 8.77 0.77 -5.96
N ALA A 73 7.54 0.70 -5.43
CA ALA A 73 6.52 -0.24 -5.87
C ALA A 73 6.13 -0.07 -7.35
N ALA A 74 6.11 1.17 -7.85
CA ALA A 74 5.78 1.45 -9.24
C ALA A 74 6.83 0.89 -10.25
N PHE A 75 8.05 0.58 -9.78
CA PHE A 75 9.12 -0.04 -10.56
C PHE A 75 9.39 -1.51 -10.21
N ALA A 76 8.81 -2.04 -9.14
CA ALA A 76 8.95 -3.43 -8.71
C ALA A 76 8.37 -4.43 -9.75
N GLU A 77 8.62 -5.73 -9.54
CA GLU A 77 8.01 -6.78 -10.37
C GLU A 77 6.49 -6.65 -10.35
N ARG A 78 5.87 -6.69 -11.54
CA ARG A 78 4.42 -6.47 -11.67
C ARG A 78 3.66 -7.78 -11.56
N TYR A 79 2.53 -7.75 -10.87
CA TYR A 79 1.57 -8.85 -10.81
C TYR A 79 0.22 -8.31 -10.37
N GLU A 80 -0.83 -9.11 -10.52
CA GLU A 80 -2.17 -8.74 -10.07
C GLU A 80 -2.27 -8.86 -8.55
N LEU A 81 -2.84 -7.82 -7.92
CA LEU A 81 -3.14 -7.75 -6.51
C LEU A 81 -4.65 -7.65 -6.32
N GLU A 82 -5.17 -8.43 -5.38
CA GLU A 82 -6.53 -8.25 -4.90
C GLU A 82 -6.58 -7.08 -3.90
N THR A 83 -7.43 -6.09 -4.17
CA THR A 83 -7.69 -4.96 -3.27
C THR A 83 -8.69 -5.37 -2.18
N ALA A 84 -8.82 -4.60 -1.09
CA ALA A 84 -9.76 -4.92 -0.01
C ALA A 84 -11.25 -4.99 -0.43
N ASP A 85 -11.62 -4.41 -1.57
CA ASP A 85 -12.95 -4.50 -2.19
C ASP A 85 -13.08 -5.68 -3.18
N GLY A 86 -12.05 -6.54 -3.28
CA GLY A 86 -12.06 -7.75 -4.10
C GLY A 86 -11.75 -7.52 -5.58
N GLN A 87 -11.23 -6.34 -5.96
CA GLN A 87 -10.82 -6.09 -7.33
C GLN A 87 -9.39 -6.56 -7.56
N TRP A 88 -9.12 -7.14 -8.72
CA TRP A 88 -7.77 -7.49 -9.14
C TRP A 88 -7.18 -6.33 -9.96
N VAL A 89 -6.05 -5.79 -9.51
CA VAL A 89 -5.40 -4.61 -10.10
C VAL A 89 -3.91 -4.88 -10.26
N ASP A 90 -3.32 -4.46 -11.39
CA ASP A 90 -1.87 -4.48 -11.57
C ASP A 90 -1.15 -3.67 -10.48
N SER A 91 -0.17 -4.29 -9.83
CA SER A 91 0.53 -3.69 -8.67
C SER A 91 1.16 -2.33 -8.98
N ARG A 92 1.66 -2.10 -10.20
CA ARG A 92 2.23 -0.81 -10.58
C ARG A 92 1.17 0.24 -10.84
N VAL A 93 0.00 -0.15 -11.36
CA VAL A 93 -1.16 0.76 -11.47
C VAL A 93 -1.59 1.20 -10.09
N LEU A 94 -1.70 0.27 -9.15
CA LEU A 94 -2.11 0.55 -7.78
C LEU A 94 -1.11 1.47 -7.05
N ALA A 95 0.20 1.24 -7.21
CA ALA A 95 1.24 2.13 -6.68
C ALA A 95 1.15 3.57 -7.24
N ARG A 96 0.90 3.72 -8.54
CA ARG A 96 0.71 5.05 -9.16
C ARG A 96 -0.57 5.75 -8.68
N GLN A 97 -1.65 5.00 -8.48
CA GLN A 97 -2.87 5.54 -7.86
C GLN A 97 -2.60 6.01 -6.43
N ALA A 98 -1.85 5.25 -5.65
CA ALA A 98 -1.45 5.63 -4.30
C ALA A 98 -0.59 6.91 -4.28
N LEU A 99 0.38 7.05 -5.19
CA LEU A 99 1.14 8.28 -5.38
C LEU A 99 0.23 9.48 -5.67
N ALA A 100 -0.68 9.33 -6.64
CA ALA A 100 -1.62 10.40 -6.98
C ALA A 100 -2.54 10.77 -5.82
N SER A 101 -2.81 9.82 -4.91
CA SER A 101 -3.63 10.07 -3.71
C SER A 101 -2.90 10.85 -2.62
N LEU A 102 -1.57 10.72 -2.51
CA LEU A 102 -0.75 11.55 -1.62
C LEU A 102 -0.77 13.03 -2.02
N ASP A 103 -0.92 13.30 -3.33
CA ASP A 103 -0.95 14.65 -3.90
C ASP A 103 -2.35 15.30 -3.86
N ARG A 104 -3.41 14.49 -3.73
CA ARG A 104 -4.77 14.95 -3.44
C ARG A 104 -4.90 15.26 -1.94
N PRO A 105 -5.72 16.24 -1.55
CA PRO A 105 -5.25 17.34 -0.72
C PRO A 105 -4.81 17.06 0.74
N TYR A 106 -3.51 17.25 1.00
CA TYR A 106 -2.98 18.12 2.08
C TYR A 106 -3.27 19.63 1.81
N LEU A 107 -3.88 19.95 0.65
CA LEU A 107 -4.28 21.28 0.17
C LEU A 107 -5.65 21.77 0.68
N ASP A 108 -6.54 20.91 1.17
CA ASP A 108 -7.84 21.32 1.74
C ASP A 108 -7.63 22.04 3.08
N THR A 109 -6.65 21.60 3.86
CA THR A 109 -6.37 22.14 5.20
C THR A 109 -5.70 23.52 5.18
N ARG A 110 -5.09 23.94 4.05
CA ARG A 110 -4.50 25.29 3.90
C ARG A 110 -5.45 26.31 3.29
N MET A 111 -6.48 25.88 2.57
CA MET A 111 -7.53 26.79 2.06
C MET A 111 -8.63 27.02 3.11
N ALA A 112 -8.87 26.08 4.02
CA ALA A 112 -9.85 26.21 5.10
C ALA A 112 -9.41 27.10 6.29
N LYS A 113 -8.24 27.77 6.22
CA LYS A 113 -7.70 28.60 7.31
C LYS A 113 -7.56 30.08 6.97
N ALA A 114 -8.16 30.51 5.87
CA ALA A 114 -8.28 31.90 5.49
C ALA A 114 -9.76 32.23 5.33
N ASP A 115 -10.49 32.31 6.45
CA ASP A 115 -11.77 33.01 6.60
C ASP A 115 -11.99 33.33 8.09
#